data_AF-A0A8H7HBE3-F1
#
_entry.id   AF-A0A8H7HBE3-F1
#
_cell.length_a   1.000
_cell.length_b   1.000
_cell.length_c   1.000
_cell.angle_alpha   90.00
_cell.angle_beta   90.00
_cell.angle_gamma   90.00
#
_symmetry.space_group_name_H-M   'P 1'
#
loop_
_entity.id
_entity.type
_entity.pdbx_description
1 polymer ?
#
loop_
_entity_poly.entity_id
_entity_poly.type
_entity_poly.pdbx_seq_one_letter_code
_entity_poly.pdbx_strand_id
1 'polypeptide(L)' 'MPIDAPLQIYPFASAIDTPLPKAEKTLSIMRDSCPEYIPVPEASVVLPKYNEEGIEQWHKSHGAWVN' A
#
# COMPACT_ATOMS: atom_id res chain seq x y z
N MET A 1 -10.68 19.93 -4.13
CA MET A 1 -10.99 18.51 -4.39
C MET A 1 -12.48 18.45 -4.72
N PRO A 2 -12.91 17.87 -5.86
CA PRO A 2 -14.33 17.79 -6.19
C PRO A 2 -15.06 16.99 -5.12
N ILE A 3 -16.27 17.42 -4.78
CA ILE A 3 -17.05 16.90 -3.64
C ILE A 3 -17.58 15.48 -3.89
N ASP A 4 -17.52 15.02 -5.15
CA ASP A 4 -18.10 13.77 -5.65
C ASP A 4 -17.07 12.65 -5.89
N ALA A 5 -15.80 12.86 -5.53
CA ALA A 5 -14.79 11.80 -5.63
C ALA A 5 -15.01 10.75 -4.52
N PRO A 6 -14.86 9.44 -4.80
CA PRO A 6 -14.93 8.42 -3.76
C PRO A 6 -13.92 8.74 -2.66
N LEU A 7 -14.40 8.75 -1.41
CA LEU A 7 -13.56 8.99 -0.25
C LEU A 7 -12.52 7.86 -0.17
N GLN A 8 -11.24 8.22 -0.13
CA GLN A 8 -10.14 7.28 0.07
C GLN A 8 -10.09 6.82 1.54
N ILE A 9 -11.07 6.01 1.94
CA ILE A 9 -11.15 5.44 3.28
C ILE A 9 -10.37 4.14 3.28
N TYR A 10 -9.22 4.15 3.96
CA TYR A 10 -8.41 2.95 4.15
C TYR A 10 -8.72 2.36 5.54
N PRO A 11 -9.20 1.11 5.63
CA PRO A 11 -9.45 0.48 6.92
C PRO A 11 -8.13 0.34 7.69
N PHE A 12 -8.19 0.52 9.01
CA PHE A 12 -7.04 0.26 9.86
C PHE A 12 -6.79 -1.25 9.94
N ALA A 13 -5.67 -1.72 9.39
CA ALA A 13 -5.43 -3.14 9.16
C ALA A 13 -5.56 -4.01 10.42
N SER A 14 -5.18 -3.52 11.59
CA SER A 14 -5.28 -4.29 12.85
C SER A 14 -6.71 -4.39 13.39
N ALA A 15 -7.67 -3.69 12.80
CA ALA A 15 -9.10 -3.80 13.13
C ALA A 15 -9.85 -4.79 12.22
N ILE A 16 -9.16 -5.43 11.26
CA ILE A 16 -9.75 -6.43 10.38
C ILE A 16 -9.74 -7.79 11.10
N ASP A 17 -10.92 -8.36 11.31
CA ASP A 17 -11.15 -9.63 12.01
C ASP A 17 -11.36 -10.83 11.07
N THR A 18 -11.32 -10.60 9.76
CA THR A 18 -11.38 -11.64 8.73
C THR A 18 -9.98 -12.01 8.22
N PRO A 19 -9.75 -13.25 7.79
CA PRO A 19 -8.49 -13.65 7.18
C PRO A 19 -8.18 -12.83 5.92
N LEU A 20 -7.00 -12.20 5.88
CA LEU A 20 -6.52 -11.48 4.71
C LEU A 20 -5.78 -12.42 3.74
N PRO A 21 -5.84 -12.17 2.42
CA PRO A 21 -5.01 -12.88 1.47
C PRO A 21 -3.53 -12.62 1.75
N LYS A 22 -2.69 -13.61 1.46
CA LYS A 22 -1.24 -13.47 1.57
C LYS A 22 -0.77 -12.46 0.51
N ALA A 23 -0.04 -11.43 0.94
CA ALA A 23 0.57 -10.49 0.01
C ALA A 23 1.63 -11.20 -0.87
N GLU A 24 1.63 -10.90 -2.16
CA GLU A 24 2.60 -11.44 -3.11
C GLU A 24 4.03 -10.94 -2.82
N LYS A 25 4.13 -9.68 -2.35
CA LYS A 25 5.39 -9.02 -2.02
C LYS A 25 5.20 -8.04 -0.87
N THR A 26 6.27 -7.82 -0.11
CA THR A 26 6.35 -6.78 0.92
C THR A 26 7.10 -5.59 0.37
N LEU A 27 6.57 -4.38 0.54
CA LEU A 27 7.22 -3.14 0.13
C LEU A 27 7.65 -2.34 1.37
N SER A 28 8.87 -1.82 1.36
CA SER A 28 9.36 -0.82 2.32
C SER A 28 9.45 0.52 1.60
N ILE A 29 8.39 1.33 1.71
CA ILE A 29 8.21 2.57 0.94
C ILE A 29 8.56 3.83 1.76
N MET A 30 8.66 4.97 1.09
CA MET A 30 8.97 6.27 1.72
C MET A 30 10.30 6.28 2.47
N ARG A 31 11.28 5.49 2.02
CA ARG A 31 12.57 5.33 2.70
C ARG A 31 13.40 6.60 2.73
N ASP A 32 13.23 7.54 1.79
CA ASP A 32 13.88 8.86 1.85
C ASP A 32 13.41 9.70 3.05
N SER A 33 12.23 9.39 3.60
CA SER A 33 11.67 10.04 4.78
C SER A 33 11.89 9.24 6.07
N CYS A 34 12.59 8.10 6.00
CA CYS A 34 12.87 7.24 7.13
C CYS A 34 14.34 7.39 7.56
N PRO A 35 14.65 7.50 8.86
CA PRO A 35 16.04 7.55 9.32
C PRO A 35 16.85 6.34 8.87
N GLU A 36 18.10 6.57 8.46
CA GLU A 36 18.99 5.54 7.89
C GLU A 36 19.26 4.37 8.85
N TYR A 37 19.26 4.63 10.16
CA TYR A 37 19.49 3.60 11.18
C TYR A 37 18.33 2.61 11.35
N ILE A 38 17.17 2.87 10.74
CA ILE A 38 16.04 1.94 10.77
C ILE A 38 16.30 0.83 9.75
N PRO A 39 16.36 -0.45 10.19
CA PRO A 39 16.64 -1.57 9.30
C PRO A 39 15.53 -1.76 8.28
N VAL A 40 15.92 -2.27 7.10
CA VAL A 40 14.98 -2.69 6.07
C VAL A 40 14.57 -4.14 6.36
N PRO A 41 13.26 -4.47 6.38
CA PRO A 41 12.80 -5.84 6.53
C PRO A 41 13.35 -6.77 5.43
N GLU A 42 13.77 -7.97 5.82
CA GLU A 42 14.26 -8.97 4.88
C GLU A 42 13.20 -9.32 3.82
N ALA A 43 13.66 -9.61 2.60
CA ALA A 43 12.84 -9.90 1.43
C ALA A 43 11.85 -8.79 0.99
N SER A 44 11.93 -7.59 1.57
CA SER A 44 11.14 -6.45 1.11
C SER A 44 11.78 -5.73 -0.08
N VAL A 45 10.94 -5.23 -0.99
CA VAL A 45 11.37 -4.33 -2.05
C VAL A 45 11.41 -2.91 -1.49
N VAL A 46 12.55 -2.23 -1.64
CA VAL A 46 12.76 -0.88 -1.11
C VAL A 46 12.37 0.16 -2.14
N LEU A 47 11.50 1.10 -1.74
CA LEU A 47 11.14 2.26 -2.55
C LEU A 47 11.46 3.57 -1.79
N PRO A 48 12.16 4.53 -2.42
CA PRO A 48 12.48 5.82 -1.79
C PRO A 48 11.23 6.65 -1.49
N LYS A 49 10.20 6.54 -2.36
CA LYS A 49 8.91 7.23 -2.28
C LYS A 49 7.76 6.24 -2.54
N TYR A 50 6.54 6.74 -2.73
CA TYR A 50 5.44 5.96 -3.28
C TYR A 50 5.77 5.41 -4.68
N ASN A 51 5.11 4.32 -5.06
CA ASN A 51 5.14 3.81 -6.42
C ASN A 51 4.47 4.80 -7.39
N GLU A 52 4.83 4.73 -8.68
CA GLU A 52 4.23 5.58 -9.70
C GLU A 52 2.76 5.20 -9.99
N GLU A 53 2.42 3.92 -9.81
CA GLU A 53 1.05 3.41 -9.99
C GLU A 53 0.16 3.78 -8.80
N GLY A 54 -0.97 4.43 -9.08
CA GLY A 54 -1.98 4.73 -8.04
C GLY A 54 -2.72 3.49 -7.56
N ILE A 55 -3.28 3.54 -6.35
CA ILE A 55 -3.98 2.40 -5.73
C ILE A 55 -5.13 1.86 -6.60
N GLU A 56 -5.91 2.74 -7.23
CA GLU A 56 -7.00 2.33 -8.14
C GLU A 56 -6.47 1.57 -9.35
N GLN A 57 -5.42 2.10 -9.99
CA GLN A 57 -4.80 1.48 -11.15
C GLN A 57 -4.26 0.08 -10.79
N TRP A 58 -3.59 -0.04 -9.64
CA TRP A 58 -3.08 -1.32 -9.14
C TRP A 58 -4.22 -2.34 -8.95
N HIS A 59 -5.29 -1.98 -8.25
CA HIS A 59 -6.41 -2.91 -8.02
C HIS A 59 -7.07 -3.36 -9.32
N LYS A 60 -7.23 -2.47 -10.30
CA LYS A 60 -7.77 -2.81 -11.63
C LYS A 60 -6.84 -3.72 -12.41
N SER A 61 -5.53 -3.47 -12.41
CA SER A 61 -4.55 -4.27 -13.16
C SER A 61 -4.28 -5.64 -12.55
N HIS A 62 -4.52 -5.81 -11.24
CA HIS A 62 -4.27 -7.05 -10.50
C HIS A 62 -5.56 -7.84 -10.17
N GLY A 63 -6.71 -7.45 -10.72
CA GLY A 63 -7.99 -8.15 -10.47
C GLY A 63 -8.49 -8.07 -9.02
N ALA A 64 -8.00 -7.10 -8.25
CA ALA A 64 -8.36 -6.86 -6.85
C ALA A 64 -9.39 -5.73 -6.67
N TRP A 65 -9.91 -5.16 -7.76
CA TRP A 65 -10.89 -4.09 -7.72
C TRP A 65 -12.24 -4.60 -7.18
N VAL A 66 -12.71 -4.00 -6.08
CA VAL A 66 -14.02 -4.25 -5.47
C VAL A 66 -14.89 -3.01 -5.70
N ASN A 67 -16.06 -3.22 -6.32
CA ASN A 67 -17.05 -2.16 -6.60
C ASN A 67 -17.92 -1.85 -5.39
#